data_AF-A0A0C9UYD1-F1
#
_entry.id   AF-A0A0C9UYD1-F1
#
_cell.length_a   1.000
_cell.length_b   1.000
_cell.length_c   1.000
_cell.angle_alpha   90.00
_cell.angle_beta   90.00
_cell.angle_gamma   90.00
#
_symmetry.space_group_name_H-M   'P 1'
#
loop_
_entity.id
_entity.type
_entity.pdbx_description
1 polymer ?
#
loop_
_entity_poly.entity_id
_entity_poly.type
_entity_poly.pdbx_seq_one_letter_code
_entity_poly.pdbx_strand_id
1 'polypeptide(L)' 'NVRENHNKHYPDTPMLSFEQVQNKVQDWSGVFPIKKDMCFKSCIAYTRPFENLESCPIC' A
#
# COMPACT_ATOMS: atom_id res chain seq x y z
N ASN A 1 -4.42 -1.77 21.67
CA ASN A 1 -4.37 -1.89 20.20
C ASN A 1 -5.50 -1.06 19.60
N VAL A 2 -5.24 -0.01 18.80
CA VAL A 2 -6.27 0.95 18.35
C VAL A 2 -7.39 0.27 17.55
N ARG A 3 -7.02 -0.67 16.67
CA ARG A 3 -7.98 -1.44 15.85
C ARG A 3 -8.94 -2.27 16.68
N GLU A 4 -8.44 -2.96 17.72
CA GLU A 4 -9.27 -3.79 18.60
C GLU A 4 -10.28 -2.94 19.38
N ASN A 5 -9.83 -1.81 19.94
CA ASN A 5 -10.72 -0.91 20.67
C ASN A 5 -11.81 -0.33 19.77
N HIS A 6 -11.48 0.09 18.55
CA HIS A 6 -12.45 0.58 17.58
C HIS A 6 -13.50 -0.50 17.27
N ASN A 7 -13.06 -1.71 16.90
CA ASN A 7 -13.96 -2.79 16.48
C ASN A 7 -14.88 -3.29 17.62
N LYS A 8 -14.45 -3.15 18.89
CA LYS A 8 -15.30 -3.44 20.04
C LYS A 8 -16.44 -2.43 20.21
N HIS A 9 -16.20 -1.15 19.95
CA HIS A 9 -17.21 -0.10 20.11
C HIS A 9 -18.09 0.07 18.87
N TYR A 10 -17.59 -0.29 17.69
CA TYR A 10 -18.29 -0.16 16.40
C TYR A 10 -18.29 -1.50 15.64
N PRO A 11 -19.04 -2.52 16.12
CA PRO A 11 -19.02 -3.86 15.52
C PRO A 11 -19.61 -3.89 14.10
N ASP A 12 -20.57 -3.01 13.81
CA ASP A 12 -21.22 -2.94 12.48
C ASP A 12 -20.35 -2.22 11.43
N THR A 13 -19.32 -1.50 11.86
CA THR A 13 -18.41 -0.77 10.98
C THR A 13 -16.97 -1.02 11.41
N PRO A 14 -16.47 -2.27 11.28
CA PRO A 14 -15.12 -2.60 11.68
C PRO A 14 -14.10 -1.84 10.83
N MET A 15 -12.96 -1.51 11.45
CA MET A 15 -11.86 -0.84 10.77
C MET A 15 -11.29 -1.74 9.67
N LEU A 16 -11.28 -1.20 8.45
CA LEU A 16 -10.73 -1.87 7.28
C LEU A 16 -9.20 -2.01 7.38
N SER A 17 -8.66 -3.04 6.72
CA SER A 17 -7.22 -3.11 6.46
C SER A 17 -6.79 -2.02 5.47
N PHE A 18 -5.49 -1.69 5.45
CA PHE A 18 -4.95 -0.73 4.49
C PHE A 18 -5.26 -1.13 3.03
N GLU A 19 -5.09 -2.42 2.70
CA GLU A 19 -5.43 -2.96 1.39
C GLU A 19 -6.92 -2.81 1.06
N GLN A 20 -7.82 -3.11 2.00
CA GLN A 20 -9.27 -2.94 1.80
C GLN A 20 -9.65 -1.48 1.54
N VAL A 21 -8.99 -0.53 2.24
CA VAL A 21 -9.16 0.90 1.97
C VAL A 21 -8.68 1.24 0.56
N GLN A 22 -7.48 0.77 0.16
CA GLN A 22 -6.95 1.03 -1.17
C GLN A 22 -7.86 0.50 -2.28
N ASN A 23 -8.41 -0.70 -2.13
CA ASN A 23 -9.33 -1.28 -3.12
C ASN A 23 -10.62 -0.48 -3.23
N LYS A 24 -11.25 -0.11 -2.10
CA LYS A 24 -12.47 0.72 -2.12
C LYS A 24 -12.25 2.08 -2.75
N VAL A 25 -11.12 2.73 -2.45
CA VAL A 25 -10.77 4.02 -3.06
C VAL A 25 -10.61 3.86 -4.58
N GLN A 26 -9.95 2.80 -5.05
CA GLN A 26 -9.83 2.51 -6.48
C GLN A 26 -11.19 2.30 -7.15
N ASP A 27 -12.03 1.45 -6.57
CA ASP A 27 -13.35 1.12 -7.11
C ASP A 27 -14.26 2.36 -7.20
N TRP A 28 -14.22 3.23 -6.19
CA TRP A 28 -15.11 4.41 -6.13
C TRP A 28 -14.61 5.58 -6.95
N SER A 29 -13.30 5.83 -6.95
CA SER A 29 -12.73 6.99 -7.64
C SER A 29 -12.32 6.70 -9.09
N GLY A 30 -12.14 5.42 -9.45
CA GLY A 30 -11.49 5.02 -10.69
C GLY A 30 -9.99 5.37 -10.74
N VAL A 31 -9.42 5.86 -9.65
CA VAL A 31 -8.01 6.24 -9.55
C VAL A 31 -7.21 5.05 -9.03
N PHE A 32 -6.35 4.51 -9.89
CA PHE A 32 -5.46 3.41 -9.56
C PHE A 32 -4.08 3.92 -9.15
N PRO A 33 -3.49 3.39 -8.06
CA PRO A 33 -2.12 3.73 -7.70
C PRO A 33 -1.16 3.24 -8.79
N ILE A 34 -0.25 4.11 -9.22
CA ILE A 34 0.86 3.71 -10.10
C ILE A 34 1.80 2.84 -9.27
N LYS A 35 1.72 1.52 -9.45
CA LYS A 35 2.70 0.60 -8.89
C LYS A 35 4.02 0.85 -9.59
N LYS A 36 5.00 1.34 -8.83
CA LYS A 36 6.38 1.47 -9.30
C LYS A 36 7.17 0.29 -8.78
N ASP A 37 7.98 -0.30 -9.64
CA ASP A 37 8.90 -1.35 -9.23
C ASP A 37 9.82 -0.79 -8.16
N MET A 38 9.83 -1.45 -7.00
CA MET A 38 10.60 -1.02 -5.85
C MET A 38 11.15 -2.22 -5.11
N CYS A 39 12.32 -2.06 -4.52
CA CYS A 39 12.86 -3.09 -3.64
C CYS A 39 12.10 -3.14 -2.33
N PHE A 40 11.60 -4.31 -1.93
CA PHE A 40 10.90 -4.49 -0.66
C PHE A 40 11.78 -4.31 0.58
N LYS A 41 13.11 -4.52 0.47
CA LYS A 41 14.04 -4.42 1.60
C LYS A 41 14.49 -3.00 1.87
N SER A 42 14.80 -2.25 0.80
CA SER A 42 15.41 -0.91 0.89
C SER A 42 14.45 0.21 0.54
N CYS A 43 13.23 -0.10 0.07
CA CYS A 43 12.23 0.86 -0.41
C CYS A 43 12.72 1.77 -1.56
N ILE A 44 13.79 1.38 -2.25
CA ILE A 44 14.28 2.12 -3.44
C ILE A 44 13.33 1.84 -4.59
N ALA A 45 12.80 2.91 -5.18
CA ALA A 45 11.98 2.82 -6.39
C ALA A 45 12.89 2.82 -7.64
N TYR A 46 12.72 1.80 -8.47
CA TYR A 46 13.39 1.65 -9.77
C TYR A 46 12.75 2.57 -10.80
N THR A 47 13.01 3.86 -10.63
CA THR A 47 12.43 4.91 -11.47
C THR A 47 13.53 5.73 -12.09
N ARG A 48 13.33 6.17 -13.34
CA ARG A 48 14.20 7.12 -14.05
C ARG A 48 15.69 6.70 -13.94
N PRO A 49 16.59 7.29 -13.09
CA PRO A 49 17.97 6.80 -12.95
C PRO A 49 18.14 5.30 -12.70
N PHE A 50 17.12 4.67 -12.11
CA PHE A 50 17.16 3.28 -11.71
C PHE A 50 16.24 2.38 -12.54
N GLU A 51 15.70 2.88 -13.66
CA GLU A 51 14.73 2.15 -14.48
C GLU A 51 15.30 0.88 -15.14
N ASN A 52 16.61 0.86 -15.38
CA ASN A 52 17.31 -0.27 -16.00
C ASN A 52 17.96 -1.21 -14.97
N LEU A 53 17.68 -1.03 -13.68
CA LEU A 53 18.20 -1.92 -12.65
C LEU A 53 17.31 -3.16 -12.54
N GLU A 54 17.89 -4.32 -12.82
CA GLU A 54 17.24 -5.63 -12.58
C GLU A 54 17.41 -6.09 -11.12
N SER A 55 18.33 -5.49 -10.38
CA SER A 55 18.62 -5.80 -8.98
C SER A 55 18.79 -4.54 -8.13
N CYS A 56 18.46 -4.67 -6.85
CA CYS A 56 18.63 -3.58 -5.88
C CYS A 56 20.12 -3.29 -5.67
N PRO A 57 20.58 -2.03 -5.79
CA PRO A 57 22.00 -1.71 -5.70
C PRO A 57 22.53 -1.57 -4.26
N ILE A 58 21.64 -1.60 -3.27
CA ILE A 58 21.96 -1.43 -1.83
C ILE A 58 21.68 -2.74 -1.06
N CYS A 59 21.07 -3.70 -1.73
CA CYS A 59 20.84 -5.05 -1.27
C CYS A 59 21.93 -5.94 -1.89
#